data_AF-A0A7Y8I7L1-F1
#
_entry.id   AF-A0A7Y8I7L1-F1
#
_cell.length_a   1.000
_cell.length_b   1.000
_cell.length_c   1.000
_cell.angle_alpha   90.00
_cell.angle_beta   90.00
_cell.angle_gamma   90.00
#
_symmetry.space_group_name_H-M   'P 1'
#
loop_
_entity.id
_entity.type
_entity.pdbx_description
1 polymer ?
#
loop_
_entity_poly.entity_id
_entity_poly.type
_entity_poly.pdbx_seq_one_letter_code
_entity_poly.pdbx_strand_id
1 'polypeptide(L)'
;MFIDFKEIQGNTKLFLDYLYAFENVQQYYKYNFRDKEQYIAKFKEISDSPKDFRLELSSIISDQYKELEPSAKTLKNIEYLKKKETIAVITGQQLGILGGPLYTIYKIITAIKLCSHLSERFDNYNFVPLFWLEGDDHDFEEVRVVNVVNENNEIVKLSYNDETADEDQNRGSIGFLKFNETISQFINEFAAQLRNTEFKESIVEKLSMLLTPGKTFKYSFKEILFWLFDQYGLVIFDPQVAEVKKLLIPIFRNELNDFRNHTEKLVNISANLEETYHAQVKIRPINLFYNYDEGRYLIEPAENEFRLKGKRKKFTLEELNKLIDTEYEKFSPNVLLRP
;
A
#
# COMPACT_ATOMS: atom_id res chain seq x y z
N MET A 1 17.53 13.33 19.36
CA MET A 1 17.51 14.49 18.44
C MET A 1 16.04 14.81 18.17
N PHE A 2 15.59 16.03 18.48
CA PHE A 2 14.27 16.52 18.09
C PHE A 2 14.45 17.28 16.78
N ILE A 3 13.60 16.99 15.78
CA ILE A 3 13.63 17.68 14.49
C ILE A 3 12.37 18.56 14.45
N ASP A 4 12.54 19.88 14.39
CA ASP A 4 11.43 20.80 14.14
C ASP A 4 11.16 20.86 12.64
N PHE A 5 10.03 20.32 12.19
CA PHE A 5 9.68 20.30 10.77
C PHE A 5 9.40 21.70 10.21
N LYS A 6 9.16 22.72 11.05
CA LYS A 6 9.04 24.11 10.59
C LYS A 6 10.37 24.67 10.08
N GLU A 7 11.50 24.12 10.53
CA GLU A 7 12.84 24.55 10.11
C GLU A 7 13.29 23.88 8.81
N ILE A 8 12.60 22.80 8.40
CA ILE A 8 12.87 22.10 7.14
C ILE A 8 12.06 22.75 6.02
N GLN A 9 12.78 23.26 5.01
CA GLN A 9 12.17 23.86 3.82
C GLN A 9 11.42 22.82 2.97
N GLY A 10 10.38 23.26 2.26
CA GLY A 10 9.60 22.42 1.33
C GLY A 10 8.42 21.68 1.97
N ASN A 11 8.23 21.77 3.29
CA ASN A 11 7.04 21.23 3.94
C ASN A 11 5.77 21.99 3.53
N THR A 12 4.68 21.25 3.37
CA THR A 12 3.39 21.84 3.01
C THR A 12 2.71 22.44 4.23
N LYS A 13 1.91 23.50 4.03
CA LYS A 13 1.11 24.11 5.11
C LYS A 13 0.19 23.10 5.80
N LEU A 14 -0.46 22.22 5.03
CA LEU A 14 -1.34 21.18 5.56
C LEU A 14 -0.61 20.25 6.53
N PHE A 15 0.60 19.82 6.17
CA PHE A 15 1.42 18.97 7.03
C PHE A 15 1.85 19.69 8.31
N LEU A 16 2.30 20.94 8.21
CA LEU A 16 2.71 21.72 9.38
C LEU A 16 1.52 22.01 10.31
N ASP A 17 0.36 22.35 9.76
CA ASP A 17 -0.87 22.54 10.55
C ASP A 17 -1.29 21.24 11.24
N TYR A 18 -1.25 20.09 10.54
CA TYR A 18 -1.53 18.79 11.16
C TYR A 18 -0.61 18.48 12.35
N LEU A 19 0.69 18.79 12.25
CA LEU A 19 1.66 18.54 13.32
C LEU A 19 1.55 19.52 14.49
N TYR A 20 1.33 20.80 14.21
CA TYR A 20 1.54 21.88 15.19
C TYR A 20 0.30 22.71 15.51
N ALA A 21 -0.70 22.75 14.64
CA ALA A 21 -1.92 23.55 14.76
C ALA A 21 -3.16 22.75 14.31
N PHE A 22 -3.39 21.61 14.96
CA PHE A 22 -4.41 20.64 14.56
C PHE A 22 -5.82 21.24 14.46
N GLU A 23 -6.10 22.28 15.24
CA GLU A 23 -7.34 23.04 15.24
C GLU A 23 -7.67 23.60 13.84
N ASN A 24 -6.66 23.89 13.01
CA ASN A 24 -6.84 24.35 11.64
C ASN A 24 -7.33 23.23 10.69
N VAL A 25 -7.02 21.97 11.01
CA VAL A 25 -7.30 20.81 10.15
C VAL A 25 -8.32 19.83 10.73
N GLN A 26 -8.86 20.11 11.92
CA GLN A 26 -9.78 19.22 12.64
C GLN A 26 -11.04 18.84 11.84
N GLN A 27 -11.46 19.67 10.88
CA GLN A 27 -12.59 19.35 10.00
C GLN A 27 -12.28 18.23 8.98
N TYR A 28 -10.99 17.99 8.69
CA TYR A 28 -10.53 16.97 7.76
C TYR A 28 -10.01 15.70 8.47
N TYR A 29 -9.62 15.81 9.74
CA TYR A 29 -9.09 14.69 10.53
C TYR A 29 -9.95 14.45 11.76
N LYS A 30 -10.56 13.26 11.84
CA LYS A 30 -11.45 12.90 12.94
C LYS A 30 -10.76 12.89 14.32
N TYR A 31 -9.45 12.61 14.38
CA TYR A 31 -8.73 12.43 15.64
C TYR A 31 -7.39 13.18 15.64
N ASN A 32 -7.08 13.85 16.76
CA ASN A 32 -5.78 14.46 17.01
C ASN A 32 -4.83 13.42 17.60
N PHE A 33 -3.78 13.03 16.86
CA PHE A 33 -2.80 12.04 17.33
C PHE A 33 -2.04 12.47 18.60
N ARG A 34 -2.07 13.75 18.98
CA ARG A 34 -1.44 14.26 20.19
C ARG A 34 -2.32 14.07 21.44
N ASP A 35 -3.62 13.89 21.24
CA ASP A 35 -4.59 13.69 22.32
C ASP A 35 -4.61 12.22 22.75
N LYS A 36 -3.72 11.91 23.71
CA LYS A 36 -3.56 10.55 24.25
C LYS A 36 -4.74 10.09 25.11
N GLU A 37 -5.57 11.01 25.62
CA GLU A 37 -6.71 10.66 26.45
C GLU A 37 -7.79 9.92 25.63
N GLN A 38 -7.89 10.25 24.34
CA GLN A 38 -8.83 9.59 23.43
C GLN A 38 -8.40 8.18 22.99
N TYR A 39 -7.17 7.76 23.26
CA TYR A 39 -6.64 6.49 22.75
C TYR A 39 -7.45 5.30 23.28
N ILE A 40 -7.72 5.25 24.59
CA ILE A 40 -8.50 4.16 25.19
C ILE A 40 -9.90 4.09 24.60
N ALA A 41 -10.58 5.24 24.45
CA ALA A 41 -11.90 5.30 23.85
C ALA A 41 -11.87 4.76 22.41
N LYS A 42 -10.85 5.13 21.64
CA LYS A 42 -10.68 4.65 20.27
C LYS A 42 -10.35 3.16 20.20
N PHE A 43 -9.50 2.66 21.08
CA PHE A 43 -9.14 1.25 21.16
C PHE A 43 -10.37 0.39 21.50
N LYS A 44 -11.19 0.86 22.44
CA LYS A 44 -12.47 0.24 22.76
C LYS A 44 -13.42 0.24 21.56
N GLU A 45 -13.57 1.37 20.87
CA GLU A 45 -14.40 1.49 19.66
C GLU A 45 -13.97 0.46 18.58
N ILE A 46 -12.66 0.36 18.31
CA ILE A 46 -12.13 -0.59 17.31
C ILE A 46 -12.33 -2.04 17.75
N SER A 47 -12.13 -2.32 19.04
CA SER A 47 -12.24 -3.66 19.60
C SER A 47 -13.68 -4.16 19.64
N ASP A 48 -14.61 -3.30 20.06
CA ASP A 48 -16.04 -3.58 20.18
C ASP A 48 -16.79 -3.54 18.85
N SER A 49 -16.20 -2.93 17.81
CA SER A 49 -16.77 -2.93 16.47
C SER A 49 -17.03 -4.38 16.02
N PRO A 50 -18.28 -4.74 15.66
CA PRO A 50 -18.58 -6.05 15.12
C PRO A 50 -17.85 -6.19 13.79
N LYS A 51 -16.93 -7.15 13.73
CA LYS A 51 -16.16 -7.49 12.55
C LYS A 51 -16.43 -8.94 12.24
N ASP A 52 -17.54 -9.20 11.55
CA ASP A 52 -17.97 -10.55 11.18
C ASP A 52 -16.90 -11.29 10.36
N PHE A 53 -16.02 -10.53 9.69
CA PHE A 53 -14.89 -11.03 8.93
C PHE A 53 -13.57 -11.14 9.71
N ARG A 54 -13.50 -10.84 11.03
CA ARG A 54 -12.21 -10.84 11.78
C ARG A 54 -11.51 -12.19 11.68
N LEU A 55 -12.24 -13.28 11.95
CA LEU A 55 -11.67 -14.63 11.91
C LEU A 55 -11.32 -15.04 10.48
N GLU A 56 -12.16 -14.70 9.51
CA GLU A 56 -11.93 -14.96 8.09
C GLU A 56 -10.68 -14.23 7.58
N LEU A 57 -10.57 -12.92 7.81
CA LEU A 57 -9.39 -12.12 7.44
C LEU A 57 -8.12 -12.62 8.13
N SER A 58 -8.20 -13.00 9.41
CA SER A 58 -7.06 -13.56 10.12
C SER A 58 -6.61 -14.90 9.52
N SER A 59 -7.56 -15.73 9.07
CA SER A 59 -7.27 -16.98 8.35
C SER A 59 -6.62 -16.70 7.00
N ILE A 60 -7.14 -15.74 6.23
CA ILE A 60 -6.57 -15.33 4.94
C ILE A 60 -5.13 -14.84 5.13
N ILE A 61 -4.88 -14.01 6.15
CA ILE A 61 -3.53 -13.54 6.48
C ILE A 61 -2.64 -14.72 6.86
N SER A 62 -3.10 -15.64 7.70
CA SER A 62 -2.34 -16.85 8.07
C SER A 62 -1.99 -17.70 6.85
N ASP A 63 -2.90 -17.79 5.87
CA ASP A 63 -2.71 -18.56 4.64
C ASP A 63 -1.60 -17.96 3.76
N GLN A 64 -1.44 -16.63 3.76
CA GLN A 64 -0.36 -15.94 3.06
C GLN A 64 1.05 -16.23 3.61
N TYR A 65 1.15 -16.96 4.73
CA TYR A 65 2.41 -17.32 5.39
C TYR A 65 2.72 -18.82 5.37
N LYS A 66 1.86 -19.67 4.76
CA LYS A 66 2.03 -21.14 4.76
C LYS A 66 3.34 -21.64 4.15
N GLU A 67 3.87 -20.90 3.17
CA GLU A 67 5.11 -21.24 2.46
C GLU A 67 6.35 -20.51 3.03
N LEU A 68 6.18 -19.81 4.17
CA LEU A 68 7.25 -19.06 4.82
C LEU A 68 7.57 -19.68 6.19
N GLU A 69 8.76 -19.38 6.69
CA GLU A 69 9.19 -19.71 8.06
C GLU A 69 9.26 -18.42 8.90
N PRO A 70 8.11 -17.85 9.30
CA PRO A 70 8.07 -16.61 10.11
C PRO A 70 8.68 -16.80 11.49
N SER A 71 9.26 -15.72 12.01
CA SER A 71 9.74 -15.66 13.39
C SER A 71 8.60 -15.93 14.37
N ALA A 72 8.96 -16.38 15.57
CA ALA A 72 8.01 -16.53 16.67
C ALA A 72 7.23 -15.23 16.95
N LYS A 73 7.84 -14.07 16.72
CA LYS A 73 7.20 -12.77 16.92
C LYS A 73 6.16 -12.47 15.83
N THR A 74 6.48 -12.74 14.57
CA THR A 74 5.52 -12.60 13.46
C THR A 74 4.35 -13.58 13.62
N LEU A 75 4.63 -14.84 13.92
CA LEU A 75 3.60 -15.85 14.19
C LEU A 75 2.64 -15.43 15.30
N LYS A 76 3.19 -14.93 16.42
CA LYS A 76 2.40 -14.42 17.53
C LYS A 76 1.50 -13.25 17.12
N ASN A 77 2.03 -12.35 16.29
CA ASN A 77 1.26 -11.21 15.77
C ASN A 77 0.14 -11.65 14.81
N ILE A 78 0.38 -12.65 13.95
CA ILE A 78 -0.67 -13.25 13.11
C ILE A 78 -1.77 -13.86 13.98
N GLU A 79 -1.42 -14.61 15.02
CA GLU A 79 -2.39 -15.20 15.94
C GLU A 79 -3.18 -14.13 16.73
N TYR A 80 -2.55 -13.00 17.07
CA TYR A 80 -3.23 -11.90 17.72
C TYR A 80 -4.34 -11.30 16.85
N LEU A 81 -4.26 -11.32 15.52
CA LEU A 81 -5.29 -10.73 14.66
C LEU A 81 -6.68 -11.36 14.85
N LYS A 82 -6.74 -12.60 15.34
CA LYS A 82 -7.99 -13.31 15.70
C LYS A 82 -8.67 -12.72 16.94
N LYS A 83 -7.92 -12.06 17.84
CA LYS A 83 -8.41 -11.57 19.13
C LYS A 83 -9.16 -10.25 18.98
N LYS A 84 -10.18 -10.06 19.81
CA LYS A 84 -11.06 -8.89 19.78
C LYS A 84 -10.30 -7.61 20.19
N GLU A 85 -9.37 -7.73 21.12
CA GLU A 85 -8.58 -6.65 21.72
C GLU A 85 -7.36 -6.27 20.86
N THR A 86 -7.28 -6.75 19.62
CA THR A 86 -6.15 -6.48 18.72
C THR A 86 -6.42 -5.29 17.82
N ILE A 87 -5.43 -4.41 17.74
CA ILE A 87 -5.42 -3.19 16.93
C ILE A 87 -4.24 -3.29 15.97
N ALA A 88 -4.54 -3.31 14.67
CA ALA A 88 -3.51 -3.26 13.65
C ALA A 88 -3.05 -1.81 13.45
N VAL A 89 -1.75 -1.57 13.50
CA VAL A 89 -1.13 -0.32 13.05
C VAL A 89 -0.69 -0.54 11.61
N ILE A 90 -1.44 0.04 10.68
CA ILE A 90 -1.30 -0.22 9.25
C ILE A 90 -0.50 0.91 8.60
N THR A 91 0.47 0.53 7.77
CA THR A 91 1.10 1.39 6.79
C THR A 91 1.23 0.63 5.47
N GLY A 92 1.57 1.27 4.36
CA GLY A 92 1.81 0.60 3.10
C GLY A 92 2.64 1.42 2.13
N GLN A 93 3.07 0.78 1.05
CA GLN A 93 3.75 1.41 -0.07
C GLN A 93 3.63 0.57 -1.35
N GLN A 94 3.82 1.23 -2.50
CA GLN A 94 4.04 0.57 -3.79
C GLN A 94 5.26 -0.35 -3.75
N LEU A 95 5.26 -1.31 -4.67
CA LEU A 95 6.21 -2.42 -4.76
C LEU A 95 7.50 -2.00 -5.48
N GLY A 96 8.14 -0.92 -5.02
CA GLY A 96 9.36 -0.41 -5.62
C GLY A 96 10.49 -1.45 -5.64
N ILE A 97 11.21 -1.54 -6.75
CA ILE A 97 12.33 -2.47 -6.91
C ILE A 97 13.36 -2.28 -5.78
N LEU A 98 13.99 -3.37 -5.34
CA LEU A 98 14.93 -3.38 -4.19
C LEU A 98 14.32 -2.89 -2.86
N GLY A 99 12.99 -2.87 -2.71
CA GLY A 99 12.30 -2.36 -1.51
C GLY A 99 11.87 -0.89 -1.63
N GLY A 100 12.17 -0.25 -2.77
CA GLY A 100 11.74 1.10 -3.08
C GLY A 100 12.46 2.18 -2.27
N PRO A 101 11.87 3.37 -2.13
CA PRO A 101 12.51 4.50 -1.45
C PRO A 101 12.65 4.25 0.06
N LEU A 102 13.65 4.89 0.68
CA LEU A 102 13.96 4.76 2.11
C LEU A 102 12.75 4.99 3.04
N TYR A 103 11.80 5.83 2.64
CA TYR A 103 10.62 6.07 3.47
C TYR A 103 9.73 4.82 3.62
N THR A 104 9.83 3.80 2.74
CA THR A 104 9.21 2.48 2.95
C THR A 104 9.70 1.87 4.26
N ILE A 105 11.02 1.86 4.46
CA ILE A 105 11.67 1.36 5.66
C ILE A 105 11.28 2.20 6.87
N TYR A 106 11.27 3.54 6.75
CA TYR A 106 10.87 4.41 7.85
C TYR A 106 9.41 4.23 8.26
N LYS A 107 8.50 4.03 7.31
CA LYS A 107 7.10 3.71 7.58
C LYS A 107 6.97 2.41 8.38
N ILE A 108 7.68 1.36 7.97
CA ILE A 108 7.69 0.06 8.67
C ILE A 108 8.23 0.21 10.09
N ILE A 109 9.40 0.83 10.25
CA ILE A 109 10.02 1.06 11.56
C ILE A 109 9.07 1.87 12.44
N THR A 110 8.40 2.89 11.89
CA THR A 110 7.43 3.71 12.62
C THR A 110 6.25 2.87 13.11
N ALA A 111 5.67 2.02 12.28
CA ALA A 111 4.58 1.12 12.69
C ALA A 111 5.02 0.15 13.79
N ILE A 112 6.18 -0.49 13.64
CA ILE A 112 6.74 -1.42 14.65
C ILE A 112 7.00 -0.69 15.98
N LYS A 113 7.63 0.49 15.94
CA LYS A 113 7.93 1.29 17.13
C LYS A 113 6.66 1.80 17.80
N LEU A 114 5.65 2.20 17.02
CA LEU A 114 4.36 2.60 17.57
C LEU A 114 3.67 1.42 18.28
N CYS A 115 3.66 0.24 17.68
CA CYS A 115 3.12 -0.96 18.34
C CYS A 115 3.86 -1.28 19.65
N SER A 116 5.19 -1.18 19.69
CA SER A 116 5.98 -1.35 20.91
C SER A 116 5.59 -0.32 21.97
N HIS A 117 5.55 0.96 21.59
CA HIS A 117 5.22 2.07 22.48
C HIS A 117 3.82 1.97 23.09
N LEU A 118 2.84 1.52 22.30
CA LEU A 118 1.46 1.31 22.75
C LEU A 118 1.35 0.06 23.64
N SER A 119 2.01 -1.03 23.26
CA SER A 119 1.99 -2.28 24.04
C SER A 119 2.59 -2.10 25.44
N GLU A 120 3.61 -1.26 25.59
CA GLU A 120 4.21 -0.92 26.90
C GLU A 120 3.28 -0.12 27.84
N ARG A 121 2.19 0.47 27.31
CA ARG A 121 1.29 1.38 28.06
C ARG A 121 -0.10 0.81 28.26
N PHE A 122 -0.50 -0.15 27.42
CA PHE A 122 -1.88 -0.59 27.30
C PHE A 122 -1.96 -2.12 27.25
N ASP A 123 -1.75 -2.76 28.40
CA ASP A 123 -1.67 -4.23 28.54
C ASP A 123 -2.97 -4.98 28.16
N ASN A 124 -4.11 -4.28 28.16
CA ASN A 124 -5.41 -4.85 27.79
C ASN A 124 -5.59 -5.01 26.27
N TYR A 125 -4.67 -4.48 25.45
CA TYR A 125 -4.76 -4.51 23.99
C TYR A 125 -3.50 -5.13 23.37
N ASN A 126 -3.66 -5.71 22.18
CA ASN A 126 -2.53 -6.16 21.37
C ASN A 126 -2.34 -5.21 20.19
N PHE A 127 -1.11 -4.80 19.90
CA PHE A 127 -0.80 -3.93 18.76
C PHE A 127 0.05 -4.67 17.73
N VAL A 128 -0.47 -4.81 16.51
CA VAL A 128 0.18 -5.59 15.45
C VAL A 128 0.62 -4.64 14.32
N PRO A 129 1.93 -4.53 14.02
CA PRO A 129 2.37 -3.75 12.87
C PRO A 129 2.06 -4.52 11.59
N LEU A 130 1.30 -3.89 10.69
CA LEU A 130 0.90 -4.46 9.42
C LEU A 130 1.35 -3.58 8.25
N PHE A 131 1.99 -4.20 7.26
CA PHE A 131 2.41 -3.56 6.03
C PHE A 131 1.53 -4.01 4.86
N TRP A 132 0.80 -3.08 4.28
CA TRP A 132 -0.05 -3.26 3.11
C TRP A 132 0.79 -3.17 1.83
N LEU A 133 0.82 -4.27 1.06
CA LEU A 133 1.45 -4.32 -0.25
C LEU A 133 0.55 -3.64 -1.30
N GLU A 134 0.93 -2.47 -1.79
CA GLU A 134 0.17 -1.75 -2.83
C GLU A 134 0.47 -2.34 -4.21
N GLY A 135 -0.01 -3.56 -4.45
CA GLY A 135 0.21 -4.29 -5.70
C GLY A 135 -0.78 -3.95 -6.81
N ASP A 136 -1.94 -3.37 -6.47
CA ASP A 136 -2.98 -3.00 -7.44
C ASP A 136 -2.59 -1.80 -8.30
N ASP A 137 -1.64 -0.97 -7.86
CA ASP A 137 -1.13 0.15 -8.65
C ASP A 137 -0.59 -0.33 -10.01
N HIS A 138 -0.61 0.53 -11.02
CA HIS A 138 -0.16 0.25 -12.39
C HIS A 138 0.98 1.20 -12.83
N ASP A 139 1.48 2.07 -11.95
CA ASP A 139 2.62 2.95 -12.21
C ASP A 139 3.96 2.17 -12.21
N PHE A 140 4.21 1.45 -13.31
CA PHE A 140 5.46 0.69 -13.51
C PHE A 140 6.69 1.60 -13.53
N GLU A 141 6.56 2.83 -14.05
CA GLU A 141 7.67 3.78 -14.17
C GLU A 141 8.18 4.24 -12.80
N GLU A 142 7.28 4.39 -11.83
CA GLU A 142 7.68 4.73 -10.46
C GLU A 142 8.42 3.56 -9.79
N VAL A 143 7.90 2.33 -9.89
CA VAL A 143 8.44 1.19 -9.15
C VAL A 143 9.69 0.56 -9.75
N ARG A 144 9.96 0.77 -11.05
CA ARG A 144 11.14 0.19 -11.73
C ARG A 144 12.44 0.95 -11.46
N VAL A 145 12.37 2.08 -10.75
CA VAL A 145 13.49 3.03 -10.59
C VAL A 145 14.05 3.00 -9.17
N VAL A 146 15.38 3.11 -9.06
CA VAL A 146 16.07 3.38 -7.79
C VAL A 146 17.16 4.44 -8.01
N ASN A 147 17.39 5.27 -7.00
CA ASN A 147 18.53 6.18 -6.97
C ASN A 147 19.56 5.66 -5.96
N VAL A 148 20.82 5.56 -6.39
CA VAL A 148 21.93 5.10 -5.54
C VAL A 148 23.03 6.16 -5.49
N VAL A 149 23.78 6.19 -4.40
CA VAL A 149 24.98 7.02 -4.29
C VAL A 149 26.18 6.17 -4.70
N ASN A 150 26.87 6.57 -5.76
CA ASN A 150 28.01 5.82 -6.29
C ASN A 150 29.31 6.10 -5.51
N GLU A 151 30.41 5.45 -5.92
CA GLU A 151 31.74 5.64 -5.31
C GLU A 151 32.27 7.08 -5.32
N ASN A 152 31.82 7.87 -6.30
CA ASN A 152 32.17 9.29 -6.47
C ASN A 152 31.25 10.24 -5.67
N ASN A 153 30.32 9.70 -4.88
CA ASN A 153 29.26 10.44 -4.16
C ASN A 153 28.24 11.13 -5.08
N GLU A 154 28.02 10.57 -6.28
CA GLU A 154 27.02 11.06 -7.23
C GLU A 154 25.73 10.25 -7.11
N ILE A 155 24.59 10.91 -7.31
CA ILE A 155 23.31 10.23 -7.38
C ILE A 155 23.15 9.66 -8.79
N VAL A 156 23.11 8.33 -8.90
CA VAL A 156 22.89 7.60 -10.14
C VAL A 156 21.50 6.99 -10.11
N LYS A 157 20.70 7.31 -11.13
CA LYS A 157 19.38 6.71 -11.35
C LYS A 157 19.55 5.42 -12.14
N LEU A 158 19.13 4.30 -11.56
CA LEU A 158 19.06 3.00 -12.20
C LEU A 158 17.61 2.64 -12.45
N SER A 159 17.33 2.01 -13.58
CA SER A 159 15.98 1.59 -13.95
C SER A 159 16.01 0.16 -14.45
N TYR A 160 15.11 -0.69 -13.93
CA TYR A 160 14.88 -1.99 -14.49
C TYR A 160 14.23 -1.84 -15.87
N ASN A 161 14.89 -2.36 -16.90
CA ASN A 161 14.40 -2.31 -18.28
C ASN A 161 13.72 -3.62 -18.65
N ASP A 162 12.41 -3.57 -18.84
CA ASP A 162 11.66 -4.68 -19.40
C ASP A 162 11.57 -4.49 -20.92
N GLU A 163 12.62 -4.95 -21.62
CA GLU A 163 12.79 -4.83 -23.08
C GLU A 163 11.62 -5.37 -23.92
N THR A 164 10.66 -6.05 -23.29
CA THR A 164 9.50 -6.69 -23.94
C THR A 164 8.23 -5.85 -23.91
N ALA A 165 8.24 -4.69 -23.24
CA ALA A 165 7.05 -3.86 -23.06
C ALA A 165 7.17 -2.51 -23.78
N ASP A 166 6.14 -2.15 -24.54
CA ASP A 166 5.98 -0.78 -25.05
C ASP A 166 5.74 0.19 -23.88
N GLU A 167 6.42 1.33 -23.87
CA GLU A 167 6.36 2.32 -22.76
C GLU A 167 4.93 2.85 -22.52
N ASP A 168 4.09 2.89 -23.55
CA ASP A 168 2.69 3.36 -23.47
C ASP A 168 1.68 2.25 -23.13
N GLN A 169 2.12 1.00 -22.98
CA GLN A 169 1.21 -0.11 -22.72
C GLN A 169 0.76 -0.13 -21.25
N ASN A 170 -0.55 -0.15 -21.03
CA ASN A 170 -1.09 -0.46 -19.70
C ASN A 170 -0.75 -1.93 -19.37
N ARG A 171 0.17 -2.12 -18.42
CA ARG A 171 0.73 -3.43 -18.05
C ARG A 171 -0.08 -4.16 -16.97
N GLY A 172 -1.23 -3.61 -16.59
CA GLY A 172 -2.01 -4.13 -15.47
C GLY A 172 -1.42 -3.76 -14.12
N SER A 173 -1.79 -4.53 -13.10
CA SER A 173 -1.34 -4.28 -11.73
C SER A 173 0.10 -4.73 -11.52
N ILE A 174 0.94 -3.88 -10.92
CA ILE A 174 2.36 -4.12 -10.65
C ILE A 174 2.59 -5.45 -9.93
N GLY A 175 1.69 -5.82 -9.01
CA GLY A 175 1.86 -7.03 -8.23
C GLY A 175 1.83 -8.34 -9.02
N PHE A 176 1.33 -8.33 -10.27
CA PHE A 176 1.33 -9.46 -11.19
C PHE A 176 2.46 -9.40 -12.21
N LEU A 177 3.16 -8.27 -12.34
CA LEU A 177 4.28 -8.11 -13.27
C LEU A 177 5.45 -8.98 -12.84
N LYS A 178 5.96 -9.78 -13.78
CA LYS A 178 7.10 -10.67 -13.58
C LYS A 178 8.38 -10.03 -14.11
N PHE A 179 9.48 -10.29 -13.41
CA PHE A 179 10.80 -10.02 -13.93
C PHE A 179 11.13 -10.99 -15.07
N ASN A 180 11.72 -10.47 -16.15
CA ASN A 180 12.32 -11.27 -17.21
C ASN A 180 13.84 -11.45 -16.94
N GLU A 181 14.59 -11.99 -17.90
CA GLU A 181 16.03 -12.25 -17.78
C GLU A 181 16.89 -11.00 -17.54
N THR A 182 16.42 -9.81 -17.92
CA THR A 182 17.17 -8.55 -17.77
C THR A 182 17.30 -8.10 -16.31
N ILE A 183 16.58 -8.72 -15.38
CA ILE A 183 16.71 -8.42 -13.95
C ILE A 183 18.12 -8.72 -13.44
N SER A 184 18.76 -9.77 -13.97
CA SER A 184 20.14 -10.12 -13.65
C SER A 184 21.11 -9.01 -14.07
N GLN A 185 20.86 -8.38 -15.23
CA GLN A 185 21.64 -7.23 -15.69
C GLN A 185 21.43 -6.03 -14.76
N PHE A 186 20.18 -5.72 -14.40
CA PHE A 186 19.87 -4.63 -13.46
C PHE A 186 20.62 -4.80 -12.13
N ILE A 187 20.67 -6.02 -11.59
CA ILE A 187 21.38 -6.29 -10.33
C ILE A 187 22.90 -6.11 -10.49
N ASN A 188 23.46 -6.52 -11.63
CA ASN A 188 24.89 -6.30 -11.93
C ASN A 188 25.21 -4.81 -12.06
N GLU A 189 24.36 -4.03 -12.72
CA GLU A 189 24.50 -2.58 -12.83
C GLU A 189 24.39 -1.90 -11.46
N PHE A 190 23.40 -2.32 -10.65
CA PHE A 190 23.26 -1.88 -9.26
C PHE A 190 24.53 -2.16 -8.45
N ALA A 191 25.02 -3.40 -8.48
CA ALA A 191 26.23 -3.79 -7.78
C ALA A 191 27.45 -2.99 -8.26
N ALA A 192 27.56 -2.68 -9.55
CA ALA A 192 28.66 -1.88 -10.10
C ALA A 192 28.68 -0.43 -9.60
N GLN A 193 27.51 0.16 -9.28
CA GLN A 193 27.44 1.52 -8.74
C GLN A 193 27.85 1.59 -7.26
N LEU A 194 27.67 0.53 -6.48
CA LEU A 194 27.91 0.57 -5.04
C LEU A 194 29.39 0.54 -4.69
N ARG A 195 29.77 1.32 -3.66
CA ARG A 195 31.12 1.27 -3.08
C ARG A 195 31.47 -0.13 -2.59
N ASN A 196 32.67 -0.58 -2.92
CA ASN A 196 33.18 -1.85 -2.40
C ASN A 196 33.40 -1.75 -0.87
N THR A 197 32.68 -2.58 -0.11
CA THR A 197 32.75 -2.70 1.36
C THR A 197 32.62 -4.17 1.73
N GLU A 198 32.97 -4.54 2.95
CA GLU A 198 32.85 -5.89 3.49
C GLU A 198 31.39 -6.42 3.51
N PHE A 199 30.40 -5.53 3.38
CA PHE A 199 28.98 -5.89 3.37
C PHE A 199 28.41 -6.11 1.95
N LYS A 200 29.04 -5.52 0.93
CA LYS A 200 28.49 -5.40 -0.42
C LYS A 200 28.14 -6.77 -1.02
N GLU A 201 29.09 -7.70 -1.00
CA GLU A 201 28.95 -9.02 -1.63
C GLU A 201 27.75 -9.77 -1.07
N SER A 202 27.66 -9.93 0.25
CA SER A 202 26.56 -10.64 0.91
C SER A 202 25.17 -10.03 0.64
N ILE A 203 25.08 -8.70 0.55
CA ILE A 203 23.81 -8.01 0.27
C ILE A 203 23.41 -8.20 -1.20
N VAL A 204 24.37 -8.04 -2.12
CA VAL A 204 24.12 -8.23 -3.55
C VAL A 204 23.71 -9.67 -3.83
N GLU A 205 24.41 -10.66 -3.28
CA GLU A 205 24.05 -12.08 -3.40
C GLU A 205 22.63 -12.34 -2.90
N LYS A 206 22.27 -11.79 -1.73
CA LYS A 206 20.92 -11.94 -1.19
C LYS A 206 19.89 -11.34 -2.14
N LEU A 207 20.12 -10.13 -2.64
CA LEU A 207 19.22 -9.47 -3.59
C LEU A 207 19.09 -10.27 -4.90
N SER A 208 20.17 -10.83 -5.43
CA SER A 208 20.16 -11.71 -6.61
C SER A 208 19.28 -12.95 -6.44
N MET A 209 19.16 -13.50 -5.22
CA MET A 209 18.24 -14.61 -4.93
C MET A 209 16.77 -14.18 -4.81
N LEU A 210 16.53 -12.92 -4.42
CA LEU A 210 15.19 -12.38 -4.22
C LEU A 210 14.59 -11.82 -5.52
N LEU A 211 15.42 -11.27 -6.41
CA LEU A 211 15.02 -10.71 -7.70
C LEU A 211 15.49 -11.63 -8.83
N THR A 212 14.70 -12.67 -9.13
CA THR A 212 15.01 -13.65 -10.18
C THR A 212 13.97 -13.62 -11.30
N PRO A 213 14.32 -14.03 -12.52
CA PRO A 213 13.36 -14.19 -13.61
C PRO A 213 12.16 -15.04 -13.19
N GLY A 214 10.97 -14.65 -13.64
CA GLY A 214 9.69 -15.31 -13.33
C GLY A 214 9.04 -14.93 -12.00
N LYS A 215 9.79 -14.39 -11.02
CA LYS A 215 9.19 -13.81 -9.80
C LYS A 215 8.47 -12.51 -10.12
N THR A 216 7.43 -12.19 -9.36
CA THR A 216 6.74 -10.90 -9.49
C THR A 216 7.37 -9.83 -8.61
N PHE A 217 7.14 -8.55 -8.96
CA PHE A 217 7.49 -7.42 -8.11
C PHE A 217 6.96 -7.61 -6.68
N LYS A 218 5.72 -8.07 -6.54
CA LYS A 218 5.09 -8.33 -5.25
C LYS A 218 5.82 -9.39 -4.44
N TYR A 219 6.16 -10.51 -5.07
CA TYR A 219 6.82 -11.61 -4.38
C TYR A 219 8.21 -11.19 -3.91
N SER A 220 9.03 -10.62 -4.80
CA SER A 220 10.37 -10.14 -4.44
C SER A 220 10.32 -9.03 -3.37
N PHE A 221 9.39 -8.08 -3.48
CA PHE A 221 9.24 -7.03 -2.48
C PHE A 221 8.84 -7.60 -1.12
N LYS A 222 7.88 -8.54 -1.08
CA LYS A 222 7.48 -9.25 0.13
C LYS A 222 8.67 -9.98 0.76
N GLU A 223 9.46 -10.70 -0.02
CA GLU A 223 10.64 -11.42 0.49
C GLU A 223 11.72 -10.47 1.04
N ILE A 224 11.94 -9.31 0.41
CA ILE A 224 12.86 -8.28 0.92
C ILE A 224 12.37 -7.77 2.27
N LEU A 225 11.09 -7.40 2.38
CA LEU A 225 10.54 -6.92 3.65
C LEU A 225 10.56 -8.01 4.72
N PHE A 226 10.28 -9.26 4.34
CA PHE A 226 10.32 -10.41 5.24
C PHE A 226 11.75 -10.62 5.77
N TRP A 227 12.75 -10.62 4.88
CA TRP A 227 14.16 -10.70 5.26
C TRP A 227 14.58 -9.60 6.25
N LEU A 228 14.13 -8.37 6.04
CA LEU A 228 14.51 -7.23 6.88
C LEU A 228 13.74 -7.15 8.21
N PHE A 229 12.45 -7.53 8.23
CA PHE A 229 11.54 -7.16 9.31
C PHE A 229 10.82 -8.31 10.02
N ASP A 230 10.96 -9.55 9.57
CA ASP A 230 10.29 -10.70 10.19
C ASP A 230 10.67 -10.85 11.67
N GLN A 231 11.94 -10.68 12.04
CA GLN A 231 12.39 -10.75 13.44
C GLN A 231 11.77 -9.68 14.34
N TYR A 232 11.20 -8.62 13.75
CA TYR A 232 10.56 -7.54 14.47
C TYR A 232 9.03 -7.71 14.55
N GLY A 233 8.47 -8.76 13.95
CA GLY A 233 7.06 -9.11 14.02
C GLY A 233 6.18 -8.40 12.97
N LEU A 234 6.76 -7.93 11.87
CA LEU A 234 5.98 -7.28 10.81
C LEU A 234 5.05 -8.28 10.12
N VAL A 235 3.75 -7.98 10.09
CA VAL A 235 2.79 -8.71 9.26
C VAL A 235 2.70 -8.03 7.89
N ILE A 236 3.17 -8.69 6.83
CA ILE A 236 3.09 -8.24 5.45
C ILE A 236 1.81 -8.81 4.85
N PHE A 237 0.94 -7.93 4.38
CA PHE A 237 -0.39 -8.27 3.89
C PHE A 237 -0.51 -7.97 2.40
N ASP A 238 -0.85 -9.00 1.62
CA ASP A 238 -1.22 -8.89 0.21
C ASP A 238 -2.74 -8.73 0.06
N PRO A 239 -3.24 -7.55 -0.32
CA PRO A 239 -4.65 -7.30 -0.53
C PRO A 239 -5.16 -7.80 -1.88
N GLN A 240 -4.29 -8.24 -2.79
CA GLN A 240 -4.67 -8.72 -4.12
C GLN A 240 -5.09 -10.19 -4.13
N VAL A 241 -4.93 -10.90 -3.02
CA VAL A 241 -5.41 -12.26 -2.85
C VAL A 241 -6.94 -12.28 -3.00
N ALA A 242 -7.45 -13.24 -3.79
CA ALA A 242 -8.86 -13.29 -4.19
C ALA A 242 -9.80 -13.30 -2.97
N GLU A 243 -9.45 -14.04 -1.92
CA GLU A 243 -10.21 -14.14 -0.69
C GLU A 243 -10.33 -12.78 0.03
N VAL A 244 -9.31 -11.92 -0.06
CA VAL A 244 -9.41 -10.53 0.44
C VAL A 244 -10.38 -9.74 -0.44
N LYS A 245 -10.25 -9.84 -1.76
CA LYS A 245 -11.13 -9.15 -2.72
C LYS A 245 -12.60 -9.53 -2.53
N LYS A 246 -12.87 -10.78 -2.17
CA LYS A 246 -14.21 -11.26 -1.82
C LYS A 246 -14.81 -10.50 -0.63
N LEU A 247 -14.01 -10.21 0.41
CA LEU A 247 -14.45 -9.39 1.54
C LEU A 247 -14.77 -7.94 1.15
N LEU A 248 -14.22 -7.46 0.02
CA LEU A 248 -14.42 -6.10 -0.48
C LEU A 248 -15.63 -5.97 -1.41
N ILE A 249 -16.32 -7.07 -1.77
CA ILE A 249 -17.52 -7.05 -2.63
C ILE A 249 -18.56 -6.00 -2.17
N PRO A 250 -18.91 -5.89 -0.87
CA PRO A 250 -19.87 -4.88 -0.42
C PRO A 250 -19.37 -3.44 -0.66
N ILE A 251 -18.07 -3.20 -0.53
CA ILE A 251 -17.44 -1.89 -0.74
C ILE A 251 -17.48 -1.55 -2.25
N PHE A 252 -17.09 -2.50 -3.10
CA PHE A 252 -17.11 -2.30 -4.55
C PHE A 252 -18.53 -2.04 -5.06
N ARG A 253 -19.50 -2.81 -4.57
CA ARG A 253 -20.92 -2.63 -4.88
C ARG A 253 -21.45 -1.29 -4.40
N ASN A 254 -21.10 -0.89 -3.19
CA ASN A 254 -21.52 0.41 -2.65
C ASN A 254 -20.94 1.57 -3.46
N GLU A 255 -19.65 1.53 -3.78
CA GLU A 255 -19.04 2.54 -4.64
C GLU A 255 -19.73 2.61 -5.99
N LEU A 256 -19.97 1.47 -6.65
CA LEU A 256 -20.57 1.46 -7.97
C LEU A 256 -22.02 1.96 -7.99
N ASN A 257 -22.81 1.62 -6.99
CA ASN A 257 -24.23 2.00 -6.93
C ASN A 257 -24.42 3.45 -6.45
N ASP A 258 -23.53 3.97 -5.61
CA ASP A 258 -23.66 5.29 -4.97
C ASP A 258 -22.57 6.30 -5.36
N PHE A 259 -21.84 6.03 -6.46
CA PHE A 259 -20.68 6.83 -6.88
C PHE A 259 -20.94 8.33 -6.99
N ARG A 260 -22.17 8.74 -7.34
CA ARG A 260 -22.55 10.16 -7.48
C ARG A 260 -22.50 10.87 -6.13
N ASN A 261 -23.08 10.26 -5.10
CA ASN A 261 -23.09 10.81 -3.75
C ASN A 261 -21.67 10.80 -3.15
N HIS A 262 -20.88 9.76 -3.40
CA HIS A 262 -19.48 9.72 -2.98
C HIS A 262 -18.66 10.82 -3.65
N THR A 263 -18.79 10.97 -4.97
CA THR A 263 -18.09 12.00 -5.75
C THR A 263 -18.47 13.40 -5.31
N GLU A 264 -19.75 13.67 -5.08
CA GLU A 264 -20.21 14.99 -4.60
C GLU A 264 -19.56 15.35 -3.25
N LYS A 265 -19.54 14.41 -2.30
CA LYS A 265 -18.86 14.59 -1.01
C LYS A 265 -17.37 14.89 -1.19
N LEU A 266 -16.70 14.13 -2.06
CA LEU A 266 -15.29 14.32 -2.36
C LEU A 266 -15.01 15.69 -2.99
N VAL A 267 -15.83 16.13 -3.94
CA VAL A 267 -15.72 17.45 -4.60
C VAL A 267 -15.86 18.56 -3.59
N ASN A 268 -16.86 18.48 -2.70
CA ASN A 268 -17.08 19.49 -1.67
C ASN A 268 -15.90 19.56 -0.69
N ILE A 269 -15.37 18.40 -0.26
CA ILE A 269 -14.19 18.38 0.63
C ILE A 269 -12.95 18.95 -0.07
N SER A 270 -12.69 18.58 -1.32
CA SER A 270 -11.51 19.06 -2.06
C SER A 270 -11.61 20.56 -2.33
N ALA A 271 -12.78 21.06 -2.73
CA ALA A 271 -13.00 22.49 -2.93
C ALA A 271 -12.71 23.29 -1.64
N ASN A 272 -13.29 22.87 -0.51
CA ASN A 272 -13.04 23.52 0.78
C ASN A 272 -11.58 23.43 1.22
N LEU A 273 -10.91 22.30 0.96
CA LEU A 273 -9.50 22.11 1.29
C LEU A 273 -8.61 23.02 0.46
N GLU A 274 -8.91 23.19 -0.83
CA GLU A 274 -8.15 23.98 -1.79
C GLU A 274 -8.24 25.50 -1.56
N GLU A 275 -9.21 25.98 -0.77
CA GLU A 275 -9.25 27.38 -0.34
C GLU A 275 -8.03 27.78 0.52
N THR A 276 -7.45 26.83 1.26
CA THR A 276 -6.39 27.08 2.24
C THR A 276 -5.13 26.24 2.01
N TYR A 277 -5.28 25.06 1.41
CA TYR A 277 -4.23 24.05 1.23
C TYR A 277 -4.09 23.64 -0.23
N HIS A 278 -3.07 22.84 -0.55
CA HIS A 278 -2.88 22.33 -1.91
C HIS A 278 -3.84 21.15 -2.18
N ALA A 279 -4.23 20.98 -3.44
CA ALA A 279 -5.02 19.83 -3.88
C ALA A 279 -4.30 18.51 -3.53
N GLN A 280 -5.03 17.55 -2.94
CA GLN A 280 -4.44 16.26 -2.52
C GLN A 280 -4.53 15.20 -3.61
N VAL A 281 -5.62 15.17 -4.34
CA VAL A 281 -5.89 14.15 -5.35
C VAL A 281 -6.90 14.65 -6.37
N LYS A 282 -6.73 14.23 -7.63
CA LYS A 282 -7.72 14.50 -8.67
C LYS A 282 -8.93 13.58 -8.51
N ILE A 283 -10.09 14.17 -8.25
CA ILE A 283 -11.35 13.43 -8.09
C ILE A 283 -11.78 12.82 -9.42
N ARG A 284 -12.33 11.60 -9.34
CA ARG A 284 -12.94 10.86 -10.44
C ARG A 284 -14.38 10.51 -10.08
N PRO A 285 -15.26 10.30 -11.07
CA PRO A 285 -16.63 9.91 -10.78
C PRO A 285 -16.74 8.56 -10.08
N ILE A 286 -15.86 7.61 -10.40
CA ILE A 286 -15.86 6.28 -9.80
C ILE A 286 -14.43 5.96 -9.38
N ASN A 287 -14.30 5.38 -8.19
CA ASN A 287 -13.02 5.10 -7.54
C ASN A 287 -12.60 3.62 -7.68
N LEU A 288 -13.06 2.96 -8.75
CA LEU A 288 -12.80 1.55 -9.04
C LEU A 288 -12.12 1.37 -10.40
N PHE A 289 -11.22 0.40 -10.42
CA PHE A 289 -10.60 -0.14 -11.61
C PHE A 289 -11.05 -1.58 -11.84
N TYR A 290 -11.01 -2.00 -13.11
CA TYR A 290 -11.27 -3.35 -13.54
C TYR A 290 -10.13 -3.87 -14.43
N ASN A 291 -9.62 -5.06 -14.12
CA ASN A 291 -8.59 -5.73 -14.90
C ASN A 291 -9.23 -6.43 -16.12
N TYR A 292 -8.77 -6.08 -17.32
CA TYR A 292 -9.32 -6.54 -18.60
C TYR A 292 -8.22 -6.62 -19.67
N ASP A 293 -8.13 -7.71 -20.43
CA ASP A 293 -7.08 -7.94 -21.46
C ASP A 293 -5.66 -7.54 -20.98
N GLU A 294 -5.22 -8.12 -19.86
CA GLU A 294 -3.93 -7.86 -19.17
C GLU A 294 -3.70 -6.44 -18.61
N GLY A 295 -4.62 -5.50 -18.85
CA GLY A 295 -4.51 -4.12 -18.37
C GLY A 295 -5.43 -3.81 -17.19
N ARG A 296 -5.16 -2.71 -16.47
CA ARG A 296 -5.97 -2.19 -15.37
C ARG A 296 -6.64 -0.89 -15.77
N TYR A 297 -7.97 -0.88 -15.91
CA TYR A 297 -8.69 0.26 -16.48
C TYR A 297 -9.65 0.89 -15.49
N LEU A 298 -9.64 2.23 -15.44
CA LEU A 298 -10.59 3.00 -14.64
C LEU A 298 -12.01 2.79 -15.20
N ILE A 299 -12.96 2.50 -14.32
CA ILE A 299 -14.38 2.46 -14.68
C ILE A 299 -14.89 3.90 -14.71
N GLU A 300 -15.51 4.29 -15.82
CA GLU A 300 -16.09 5.63 -16.00
C GLU A 300 -17.59 5.52 -16.31
N PRO A 301 -18.44 6.39 -15.74
CA PRO A 301 -19.83 6.50 -16.17
C PRO A 301 -19.92 7.12 -17.56
N ALA A 302 -20.87 6.68 -18.36
CA ALA A 302 -21.17 7.20 -19.69
C ALA A 302 -22.69 7.20 -19.93
N GLU A 303 -23.34 8.36 -20.03
CA GLU A 303 -24.81 8.52 -20.15
C GLU A 303 -25.63 7.57 -19.27
N ASN A 304 -26.00 6.38 -19.78
CA ASN A 304 -26.79 5.34 -19.10
C ASN A 304 -26.03 4.01 -18.88
N GLU A 305 -24.72 4.01 -19.08
CA GLU A 305 -23.83 2.86 -19.05
C GLU A 305 -22.52 3.19 -18.31
N PHE A 306 -21.63 2.21 -18.24
CA PHE A 306 -20.25 2.34 -17.77
C PHE A 306 -19.30 1.88 -18.86
N ARG A 307 -18.07 2.39 -18.85
CA ARG A 307 -17.01 1.98 -19.77
C ARG A 307 -15.67 1.89 -19.07
N LEU A 308 -14.76 1.13 -19.68
CA LEU A 308 -13.35 1.15 -19.30
C LEU A 308 -12.65 2.31 -20.02
N LYS A 309 -11.96 3.16 -19.27
CA LYS A 309 -11.24 4.30 -19.82
C LYS A 309 -10.26 3.85 -20.92
N GLY A 310 -10.38 4.43 -22.11
CA GLY A 310 -9.54 4.11 -23.26
C GLY A 310 -9.90 2.82 -24.00
N LYS A 311 -11.01 2.14 -23.64
CA LYS A 311 -11.51 0.96 -24.34
C LYS A 311 -12.94 1.17 -24.84
N ARG A 312 -13.33 0.39 -25.85
CA ARG A 312 -14.71 0.35 -26.37
C ARG A 312 -15.64 -0.56 -25.57
N LYS A 313 -15.12 -1.25 -24.55
CA LYS A 313 -15.88 -2.14 -23.69
C LYS A 313 -16.83 -1.32 -22.82
N LYS A 314 -18.11 -1.67 -22.86
CA LYS A 314 -19.19 -1.04 -22.10
C LYS A 314 -19.92 -2.07 -21.25
N PHE A 315 -20.57 -1.59 -20.22
CA PHE A 315 -21.36 -2.39 -19.28
C PHE A 315 -22.58 -1.62 -18.80
N THR A 316 -23.66 -2.32 -18.51
CA THR A 316 -24.74 -1.80 -17.66
C THR A 316 -24.35 -1.89 -16.18
N LEU A 317 -25.12 -1.23 -15.31
CA LEU A 317 -24.95 -1.36 -13.85
C LEU A 317 -25.15 -2.81 -13.38
N GLU A 318 -26.13 -3.50 -13.94
CA GLU A 318 -26.42 -4.90 -13.61
C GLU A 318 -25.29 -5.83 -14.02
N GLU A 319 -24.71 -5.61 -15.20
CA GLU A 319 -23.55 -6.37 -15.69
C GLU A 319 -22.32 -6.18 -14.80
N LEU A 320 -22.01 -4.94 -14.39
CA LEU A 320 -20.89 -4.69 -13.49
C LEU A 320 -21.13 -5.30 -12.10
N ASN A 321 -22.34 -5.21 -11.56
CA ASN A 321 -22.66 -5.86 -10.29
C ASN A 321 -22.52 -7.39 -10.40
N LYS A 322 -22.93 -7.99 -11.52
CA LYS A 322 -22.72 -9.41 -11.78
C LYS A 322 -21.22 -9.74 -11.86
N LEU A 323 -20.41 -8.91 -12.51
CA LEU A 323 -18.96 -9.09 -12.56
C LEU A 323 -18.32 -8.96 -11.19
N ILE A 324 -18.78 -8.06 -10.32
CA ILE A 324 -18.33 -8.00 -8.92
C ILE A 324 -18.62 -9.32 -8.21
N ASP A 325 -19.74 -9.99 -8.50
CA ASP A 325 -20.09 -11.26 -7.86
C ASP A 325 -19.33 -12.47 -8.41
N THR A 326 -18.93 -12.44 -9.69
CA THR A 326 -18.30 -13.59 -10.37
C THR A 326 -16.80 -13.44 -10.62
N GLU A 327 -16.28 -12.22 -10.65
CA GLU A 327 -14.90 -11.85 -11.02
C GLU A 327 -14.35 -10.76 -10.07
N TYR A 328 -14.69 -10.81 -8.77
CA TYR A 328 -14.30 -9.81 -7.76
C TYR A 328 -12.79 -9.56 -7.69
N GLU A 329 -11.97 -10.57 -7.99
CA GLU A 329 -10.52 -10.49 -8.00
C GLU A 329 -9.97 -9.52 -9.04
N LYS A 330 -10.76 -9.18 -10.07
CA LYS A 330 -10.40 -8.22 -11.12
C LYS A 330 -10.69 -6.78 -10.73
N PHE A 331 -11.39 -6.54 -9.62
CA PHE A 331 -11.70 -5.19 -9.14
C PHE A 331 -10.64 -4.70 -8.16
N SER A 332 -10.31 -3.41 -8.26
CA SER A 332 -9.36 -2.78 -7.34
C SER A 332 -9.72 -1.31 -7.08
N PRO A 333 -9.54 -0.83 -5.84
CA PRO A 333 -9.79 0.57 -5.52
C PRO A 333 -8.71 1.49 -6.10
N ASN A 334 -9.05 2.75 -6.31
CA ASN A 334 -8.05 3.81 -6.48
C ASN A 334 -7.57 4.33 -5.10
N VAL A 335 -6.73 5.37 -5.12
CA VAL A 335 -6.18 5.99 -3.90
C VAL A 335 -7.24 6.53 -2.92
N LEU A 336 -8.45 6.87 -3.39
CA LEU A 336 -9.56 7.42 -2.58
C LEU A 336 -10.43 6.34 -1.92
N LEU A 337 -10.60 5.18 -2.56
CA LEU A 337 -11.41 4.08 -2.03
C LEU A 337 -10.60 3.06 -1.24
N ARG A 338 -9.26 3.09 -1.39
CA ARG A 338 -8.37 2.16 -0.69
C ARG A 338 -8.38 2.31 0.85
N PRO A 339 -8.31 3.53 1.43
CA PRO A 339 -8.42 3.73 2.87
C PRO A 339 -9.80 3.32 3.39
#